data_AF-A0A0Q8XU02-F1
#
_entry.id   AF-A0A0Q8XU02-F1
#
_cell.length_a   1.000
_cell.length_b   1.000
_cell.length_c   1.000
_cell.angle_alpha   90.00
_cell.angle_beta   90.00
_cell.angle_gamma   90.00
#
_symmetry.space_group_name_H-M   'P 1'
#
loop_
_entity.id
_entity.type
_entity.pdbx_description
1 polymer ?
#
loop_
_entity_poly.entity_id
_entity_poly.type
_entity_poly.pdbx_seq_one_letter_code
_entity_poly.pdbx_strand_id
1 'polypeptide(L)' 'MPLYFFSLKTRNAIPHAERQGEFPDLRTALAEAHSAARAMLHTRRRHAPLDMHGSLDVEDEHHRPVARILLADVARQIS' A
#
# COMPACT_ATOMS: atom_id res chain seq x y z
N MET A 1 2.95 12.37 -17.14
CA MET A 1 3.69 12.02 -15.89
C MET A 1 3.57 10.53 -15.69
N PRO A 2 4.52 9.86 -15.03
CA PRO A 2 4.41 8.42 -14.81
C PRO A 2 3.20 8.11 -13.91
N LEU A 3 2.44 7.10 -14.34
CA LEU A 3 1.32 6.57 -13.57
C LEU A 3 1.84 5.50 -12.61
N TYR A 4 1.39 5.58 -11.35
CA TYR A 4 1.64 4.54 -10.38
C TYR A 4 0.32 4.03 -9.81
N PHE A 5 0.24 2.72 -9.66
CA PHE A 5 -0.89 2.02 -9.09
C PHE A 5 -0.52 1.47 -7.71
N PHE A 6 -1.45 1.53 -6.78
CA PHE A 6 -1.30 0.97 -5.45
C PHE A 6 -2.28 -0.18 -5.30
N SER A 7 -1.77 -1.41 -5.26
CA SER A 7 -2.56 -2.63 -5.16
C SER A 7 -2.38 -3.25 -3.78
N LEU A 8 -3.46 -3.28 -2.99
CA LEU A 8 -3.42 -3.95 -1.69
C LEU A 8 -3.65 -5.45 -1.86
N LYS A 9 -2.62 -6.24 -1.59
CA LYS A 9 -2.69 -7.71 -1.50
C LYS A 9 -2.85 -8.13 -0.04
N THR A 10 -4.01 -8.66 0.29
CA THR A 10 -4.25 -9.31 1.59
C THR A 10 -4.22 -10.83 1.43
N ARG A 11 -4.12 -11.58 2.54
CA ARG A 11 -4.10 -13.06 2.54
C ARG A 11 -5.28 -13.70 1.80
N ASN A 12 -6.40 -12.99 1.66
CA ASN A 12 -7.53 -13.44 0.87
C ASN A 12 -7.27 -13.44 -0.65
N ALA A 13 -6.08 -13.06 -1.11
CA ALA A 13 -5.67 -12.97 -2.52
C ALA A 13 -6.58 -12.08 -3.40
N ILE A 14 -7.58 -11.42 -2.80
CA ILE A 14 -8.43 -10.45 -3.46
C ILE A 14 -7.71 -9.11 -3.40
N PRO A 15 -7.33 -8.52 -4.55
CA PRO A 15 -6.82 -7.16 -4.60
C PRO A 15 -7.93 -6.22 -4.11
N HIS A 16 -7.73 -5.66 -2.91
CA HIS A 16 -8.73 -4.82 -2.27
C HIS A 16 -8.36 -3.36 -2.44
N ALA A 17 -8.96 -2.74 -3.46
CA ALA A 17 -8.76 -1.36 -3.89
C ALA A 17 -7.43 -1.11 -4.59
N GLU A 18 -7.50 -1.00 -5.91
CA GLU A 18 -6.49 -0.31 -6.71
C GLU A 18 -6.70 1.19 -6.54
N ARG A 19 -5.74 1.86 -5.90
CA ARG A 19 -5.71 3.32 -5.87
C ARG A 19 -4.68 3.76 -6.91
N GLN A 20 -5.12 4.49 -7.92
CA GLN A 20 -4.24 5.04 -8.96
C GLN A 20 -3.93 6.51 -8.65
N GLY A 21 -2.71 6.92 -8.97
CA GLY A 21 -2.32 8.33 -8.91
C GLY A 21 -1.23 8.65 -9.91
N GLU A 22 -1.29 9.86 -10.46
CA GLU A 22 -0.19 10.43 -11.24
C GLU A 22 0.81 11.06 -10.27
N PHE A 23 2.07 10.62 -10.34
CA PHE A 23 3.12 11.19 -9.52
C PHE A 23 4.29 11.65 -10.39
N PRO A 24 4.96 12.75 -10.04
CA PRO A 24 6.09 13.26 -10.82
C PRO A 24 7.32 12.33 -10.74
N ASP A 25 7.46 11.57 -9.65
CA ASP A 25 8.57 10.67 -9.39
C ASP A 25 8.17 9.46 -8.54
N LEU A 26 8.96 8.38 -8.61
CA LEU A 26 8.79 7.17 -7.81
C LEU A 26 8.82 7.48 -6.30
N ARG A 27 9.61 8.48 -5.89
CA ARG A 27 9.76 8.85 -4.49
C ARG A 27 8.47 9.46 -3.92
N THR A 28 7.76 10.31 -4.66
CA THR A 28 6.44 10.81 -4.24
C THR A 28 5.42 9.69 -4.25
N ALA A 29 5.44 8.81 -5.26
CA ALA A 29 4.55 7.64 -5.29
C ALA A 29 4.76 6.72 -4.07
N LEU A 30 6.01 6.46 -3.67
CA LEU A 30 6.35 5.68 -2.47
C LEU A 30 5.93 6.37 -1.18
N ALA A 31 6.10 7.70 -1.09
CA ALA A 31 5.65 8.47 0.07
C ALA A 31 4.13 8.39 0.23
N GLU A 32 3.39 8.52 -0.87
CA GLU A 32 1.93 8.38 -0.88
C GLU A 32 1.50 6.95 -0.56
N ALA A 33 2.18 5.94 -1.09
CA ALA A 33 1.95 4.53 -0.75
C ALA A 33 2.15 4.27 0.75
N HIS A 34 3.19 4.84 1.36
CA HIS A 34 3.42 4.76 2.80
C HIS A 34 2.34 5.48 3.61
N SER A 35 1.92 6.66 3.17
CA SER A 35 0.82 7.41 3.78
C SER A 35 -0.49 6.61 3.74
N ALA A 36 -0.81 6.03 2.59
CA ALA A 36 -1.96 5.16 2.39
C ALA A 36 -1.89 3.91 3.28
N ALA A 37 -0.75 3.23 3.34
CA ALA A 37 -0.53 2.08 4.22
C ALA A 37 -0.77 2.44 5.70
N ARG A 38 -0.27 3.59 6.15
CA ARG A 38 -0.53 4.12 7.50
C ARG A 38 -2.01 4.43 7.73
N ALA A 39 -2.67 5.11 6.80
CA ALA A 39 -4.09 5.45 6.90
C ALA A 39 -4.97 4.19 6.99
N MET A 40 -4.62 3.14 6.23
CA MET A 40 -5.30 1.85 6.28
C MET A 40 -5.10 1.15 7.63
N LEU A 41 -3.88 1.17 8.18
CA LEU A 41 -3.60 0.67 9.53
C LEU A 41 -4.36 1.46 10.61
N HIS A 42 -4.41 2.79 10.51
CA HIS A 42 -5.15 3.64 11.45
C HIS A 42 -6.66 3.41 11.41
N THR A 43 -7.24 3.33 10.22
CA THR A 43 -8.68 3.09 10.04
C THR A 43 -9.08 1.70 10.57
N ARG A 44 -8.21 0.70 10.37
CA ARG A 44 -8.48 -0.69 10.76
C ARG A 44 -8.11 -1.02 12.21
N ARG A 45 -7.22 -0.26 12.87
CA ARG A 45 -6.99 -0.35 14.34
C ARG A 45 -8.27 -0.13 15.15
N ARG A 46 -9.27 0.57 14.59
CA ARG A 46 -10.57 0.82 15.23
C ARG A 46 -11.54 -0.38 15.17
N HIS A 47 -11.32 -1.34 14.26
CA HIS A 47 -12.19 -2.50 14.04
C HIS A 47 -11.37 -3.80 14.03
N ALA A 48 -11.21 -4.39 15.22
CA ALA A 48 -10.61 -5.70 15.48
C ALA A 48 -9.14 -5.91 15.03
N PRO A 49 -8.34 -6.71 15.77
CA PRO A 49 -6.98 -7.05 15.37
C PRO A 49 -7.04 -8.08 14.23
N LEU A 50 -6.91 -7.64 12.98
CA LEU A 50 -6.85 -8.53 11.83
C LEU A 50 -5.41 -8.62 11.31
N ASP A 51 -5.00 -9.87 11.06
CA ASP A 51 -3.74 -10.34 10.48
C ASP A 51 -2.96 -9.26 9.72
N MET A 52 -1.83 -8.83 10.29
CA MET A 52 -0.89 -7.87 9.70
C MET A 52 -0.20 -8.36 8.41
N HIS A 53 -0.68 -9.46 7.82
CA HIS A 53 -0.04 -10.16 6.71
C HIS A 53 -0.37 -9.59 5.32
N GLY A 54 -0.98 -8.40 5.23
CA GLY A 54 -1.20 -7.72 3.95
C GLY A 54 0.03 -6.96 3.46
N SER A 55 0.16 -6.80 2.14
CA SER A 55 1.15 -5.95 1.48
C SER A 55 0.47 -4.93 0.56
N LEU A 56 1.07 -3.76 0.44
CA LEU A 56 0.73 -2.76 -0.57
C LEU A 56 1.81 -2.82 -1.65
N ASP A 57 1.46 -3.36 -2.80
CA ASP A 57 2.32 -3.38 -3.98
C ASP A 57 2.15 -2.04 -4.71
N VAL A 58 3.27 -1.39 -5.03
CA VAL A 58 3.32 -0.20 -5.90
C VAL A 58 3.70 -0.69 -7.28
N GLU A 59 2.81 -0.48 -8.23
CA GLU A 59 2.97 -0.90 -9.62
C GLU A 59 3.18 0.33 -10.50
N ASP A 60 3.95 0.18 -11.58
CA ASP A 60 4.14 1.21 -12.59
C ASP A 60 3.03 1.18 -13.66
N GLU A 61 3.13 2.07 -14.64
CA GLU A 61 2.23 2.13 -15.80
C GLU A 61 2.10 0.81 -16.60
N HIS A 62 3.07 -0.10 -16.46
CA HIS A 62 3.07 -1.42 -17.08
C HIS A 62 2.52 -2.52 -16.14
N HIS A 63 1.91 -2.14 -15.01
CA HIS A 63 1.42 -3.03 -13.95
C HIS A 63 2.55 -3.94 -13.40
N ARG A 64 3.79 -3.44 -13.41
CA ARG A 64 4.93 -4.15 -12.85
C ARG A 64 5.14 -3.69 -11.42
N PRO A 65 5.23 -4.60 -10.43
CA PRO A 65 5.51 -4.23 -9.05
C PRO A 65 6.92 -3.64 -8.96
N VAL A 66 7.01 -2.33 -8.77
CA VAL A 66 8.26 -1.58 -8.57
C VAL A 66 8.66 -1.52 -7.10
N ALA A 67 7.69 -1.62 -6.19
CA ALA A 67 7.95 -1.72 -4.76
C ALA A 67 6.85 -2.49 -4.04
N ARG A 68 7.18 -3.00 -2.85
CA ARG A 68 6.24 -3.69 -1.96
C ARG A 68 6.43 -3.18 -0.55
N ILE A 69 5.34 -2.77 0.08
CA ILE A 69 5.30 -2.31 1.47
C ILE A 69 4.50 -3.34 2.28
N LEU A 70 5.15 -4.00 3.24
CA LEU A 70 4.47 -4.92 4.14
C LEU A 70 3.74 -4.12 5.22
N LEU A 71 2.43 -4.37 5.38
CA LEU A 71 1.65 -3.69 6.42
C LEU A 71 2.12 -4.08 7.83
N ALA A 72 2.64 -5.30 8.02
CA ALA A 72 3.28 -5.71 9.27
C ALA A 72 4.49 -4.83 9.63
N ASP A 73 5.34 -4.50 8.66
CA ASP A 73 6.53 -3.67 8.90
C ASP A 73 6.13 -2.24 9.24
N VAL A 74 5.14 -1.69 8.51
CA VAL A 74 4.62 -0.36 8.80
C VAL A 74 3.94 -0.34 10.18
N ALA A 75 3.17 -1.36 10.53
CA ALA A 75 2.54 -1.50 11.83
C ALA A 75 3.58 -1.57 12.96
N ARG A 76 4.69 -2.27 12.73
CA ARG A 76 5.81 -2.36 13.68
C ARG A 76 6.56 -1.03 13.83
N GLN A 77 6.65 -0.23 12.77
CA GLN A 77 7.31 1.08 12.80
C GLN A 77 6.48 2.17 13.51
N ILE A 78 5.16 2.03 13.56
CA ILE A 78 4.25 2.99 14.22
C ILE A 78 3.80 2.54 15.63
N SER A 79 4.30 1.40 16.13
CA SER A 79 3.96 0.86 17.44
C SER A 79 4.96 1.25 18.52
#